data_AF-A0A5P1F9R8-F1
#
_entry.id   AF-A0A5P1F9R8-F1
#
_cell.length_a   1.000
_cell.length_b   1.000
_cell.length_c   1.000
_cell.angle_alpha   90.00
_cell.angle_beta   90.00
_cell.angle_gamma   90.00
#
_symmetry.space_group_name_H-M   'P 1'
#
loop_
_entity.id
_entity.type
_entity.pdbx_description
1 polymer ?
#
loop_
_entity_poly.entity_id
_entity_poly.type
_entity_poly.pdbx_seq_one_letter_code
_entity_poly.pdbx_strand_id
1 'polypeptide(L)'
;MSGKLMVDVGDWNGTVVMRYEFTNGSQKYATMNVEEVEKFQIHESTFAGAILMSNRETKLECLQRKLFGLPSSKSKFIKQIKTGMLLFLFEHEERKLYGVFEATSDGALNIEPNAFLSSGKFFPAQVLFKRVWMCKPLSEDEFYDAIKDNYYTQNKFHFGLSHDQVCLLLFYSSFAAPSAYVLLNRK
;
A
#
# COMPACT_ATOMS: atom_id res chain seq x y z
N MET A 1 11.95 -1.31 -14.52
CA MET A 1 12.78 -2.44 -14.02
C MET A 1 11.92 -3.70 -13.95
N SER A 2 12.12 -4.64 -14.88
CA SER A 2 11.36 -5.90 -14.91
C SER A 2 12.08 -7.03 -14.16
N GLY A 3 11.32 -7.93 -13.54
CA GLY A 3 11.80 -9.05 -12.74
C GLY A 3 10.64 -9.88 -12.17
N LYS A 4 10.96 -10.90 -11.37
CA LYS A 4 9.99 -11.80 -10.74
C LYS A 4 10.16 -11.77 -9.22
N LEU A 5 9.06 -11.53 -8.50
CA LEU A 5 9.02 -11.73 -7.06
C LEU A 5 8.77 -13.20 -6.76
N MET A 6 9.55 -13.74 -5.84
CA MET A 6 9.40 -15.06 -5.27
C MET A 6 9.28 -14.87 -3.76
N VAL A 7 8.22 -15.41 -3.18
CA VAL A 7 8.00 -15.40 -1.74
C VAL A 7 8.37 -16.77 -1.23
N ASP A 8 9.54 -16.87 -0.62
CA ASP A 8 10.01 -18.10 0.00
C ASP A 8 9.65 -18.01 1.49
N VAL A 9 8.61 -18.73 1.90
CA VAL A 9 8.30 -18.94 3.32
C VAL A 9 9.34 -19.93 3.83
N GLY A 10 10.48 -19.43 4.30
CA GLY A 10 11.48 -20.26 4.93
C GLY A 10 11.08 -20.56 6.37
N ASP A 11 11.23 -21.81 6.82
CA ASP A 11 11.02 -22.24 8.21
C ASP A 11 12.14 -21.73 9.16
N TRP A 12 12.48 -20.45 9.07
CA TRP A 12 13.47 -19.80 9.92
C TRP A 12 12.76 -18.89 10.91
N ASN A 13 12.50 -19.40 12.12
CA ASN A 13 12.02 -18.62 13.27
C ASN A 13 10.87 -17.64 12.97
N GLY A 14 9.87 -18.05 12.18
CA GLY A 14 8.73 -17.20 11.88
C GLY A 14 9.04 -15.97 11.03
N THR A 15 10.00 -16.06 10.09
CA THR A 15 10.34 -14.98 9.14
C THR A 15 10.09 -15.42 7.68
N VAL A 16 9.31 -14.65 6.93
CA VAL A 16 9.13 -14.79 5.47
C VAL A 16 10.26 -14.07 4.75
N VAL A 17 10.87 -14.73 3.77
CA VAL A 17 11.90 -14.13 2.92
C VAL A 17 11.29 -13.83 1.56
N MET A 18 11.17 -12.55 1.22
CA MET A 18 10.82 -12.13 -0.12
C MET A 18 12.10 -11.96 -0.94
N ARG A 19 12.20 -12.70 -2.04
CA ARG A 19 13.29 -12.60 -3.02
C ARG A 19 12.76 -12.00 -4.31
N TYR A 20 13.31 -10.89 -4.74
CA TYR A 20 13.07 -10.34 -6.08
C TYR A 20 14.27 -10.62 -6.96
N GLU A 21 14.04 -11.31 -8.08
CA GLU A 21 15.04 -11.56 -9.11
C GLU A 21 14.80 -10.63 -10.30
N PHE A 22 15.77 -9.76 -10.57
CA PHE A 22 15.75 -8.85 -11.70
C PHE A 22 16.10 -9.58 -12.99
N THR A 23 15.62 -9.06 -14.13
CA THR A 23 15.92 -9.64 -15.46
C THR A 23 17.40 -9.73 -15.81
N ASN A 24 18.25 -8.91 -15.18
CA ASN A 24 19.70 -8.98 -15.32
C ASN A 24 20.36 -10.06 -14.43
N GLY A 25 19.57 -10.90 -13.76
CA GLY A 25 20.02 -11.96 -12.84
C GLY A 25 20.40 -11.48 -11.44
N SER A 26 20.39 -10.17 -11.17
CA SER A 26 20.61 -9.68 -9.81
C SER A 26 19.43 -10.04 -8.90
N GLN A 27 19.70 -10.21 -7.61
CA GLN A 27 18.68 -10.59 -6.63
C GLN A 27 18.69 -9.61 -5.46
N LYS A 28 17.51 -9.30 -4.93
CA LYS A 28 17.33 -8.57 -3.68
C LYS A 28 16.44 -9.35 -2.74
N TYR A 29 16.68 -9.19 -1.45
CA TYR A 29 16.03 -9.94 -0.40
C TYR A 29 15.44 -8.97 0.63
N ALA A 30 14.26 -9.28 1.12
CA ALA A 30 13.63 -8.63 2.25
C ALA A 30 13.09 -9.70 3.21
N THR A 31 13.12 -9.41 4.50
CA THR A 31 12.58 -10.28 5.54
C THR A 31 11.38 -9.60 6.19
N MET A 32 10.34 -10.39 6.47
CA MET A 32 9.13 -9.95 7.16
C MET A 32 8.74 -10.97 8.22
N ASN A 33 8.07 -10.58 9.29
CA ASN A 33 7.58 -11.56 10.25
C ASN A 33 6.41 -12.34 9.64
N VAL A 34 6.39 -13.67 9.84
CA VAL A 34 5.33 -14.57 9.37
C VAL A 34 3.97 -14.13 9.91
N GLU A 35 3.89 -13.73 11.18
CA GLU A 35 2.63 -13.21 11.75
C GLU A 35 2.15 -11.90 11.09
N GLU A 36 3.04 -11.10 10.52
CA GLU A 36 2.66 -9.91 9.74
C GLU A 36 2.15 -10.32 8.36
N VAL A 37 2.80 -11.30 7.72
CA VAL A 37 2.42 -11.81 6.39
C VAL A 37 1.12 -12.61 6.43
N GLU A 38 0.92 -13.45 7.45
CA GLU A 38 -0.28 -14.27 7.65
C GLU A 38 -1.53 -13.45 8.01
N LYS A 39 -1.35 -12.23 8.57
CA LYS A 39 -2.44 -11.26 8.74
C LYS A 39 -2.95 -10.73 7.41
N PHE A 40 -2.19 -10.84 6.33
CA PHE A 40 -2.64 -10.47 4.99
C PHE A 40 -3.46 -11.61 4.40
N GLN A 41 -4.56 -11.95 5.07
CA GLN A 41 -5.50 -12.93 4.56
C GLN A 41 -6.11 -12.43 3.26
N ILE A 42 -6.22 -13.34 2.29
CA ILE A 42 -6.98 -13.12 1.07
C ILE A 42 -8.46 -13.05 1.47
N HIS A 43 -8.98 -11.84 1.61
CA HIS A 43 -10.42 -11.63 1.75
C HIS A 43 -11.13 -12.05 0.45
N GLU A 44 -12.41 -12.43 0.52
CA GLU A 44 -13.30 -12.59 -0.64
C GLU A 44 -13.63 -11.23 -1.31
N SER A 45 -12.62 -10.40 -1.51
CA SER A 45 -12.69 -9.14 -2.23
C SER A 45 -12.04 -9.29 -3.60
N THR A 46 -12.55 -8.55 -4.58
CA THR A 46 -11.97 -8.48 -5.94
C THR A 46 -10.49 -8.06 -5.94
N PHE A 47 -10.05 -7.36 -4.89
CA PHE A 47 -8.69 -6.86 -4.71
C PHE A 47 -8.10 -7.39 -3.40
N ALA A 48 -6.78 -7.55 -3.35
CA ALA A 48 -6.05 -7.89 -2.13
C ALA A 48 -5.61 -6.65 -1.32
N GLY A 49 -5.59 -5.47 -1.97
CA GLY A 49 -5.26 -4.20 -1.34
C GLY A 49 -5.70 -3.00 -2.16
N ALA A 50 -5.34 -1.80 -1.71
CA ALA A 50 -5.68 -0.56 -2.41
C ALA A 50 -4.65 0.57 -2.26
N ILE A 51 -4.53 1.40 -3.29
CA ILE A 51 -3.86 2.71 -3.23
C ILE A 51 -4.93 3.80 -3.12
N LEU A 52 -4.88 4.58 -2.04
CA LEU A 52 -5.72 5.75 -1.83
C LEU A 52 -4.94 7.00 -2.22
N MET A 53 -5.63 8.01 -2.73
CA MET A 53 -4.98 9.24 -3.16
C MET A 53 -5.24 10.39 -2.19
N SER A 54 -4.23 11.23 -1.97
CA SER A 54 -4.37 12.54 -1.33
C SER A 54 -3.58 13.59 -2.12
N ASN A 55 -3.66 14.85 -1.70
CA ASN A 55 -2.75 15.92 -2.09
C ASN A 55 -1.92 16.41 -0.87
N ARG A 56 -1.02 17.39 -1.04
CA ARG A 56 -0.24 17.96 0.09
C ARG A 56 -1.14 18.52 1.19
N GLU A 57 -2.22 19.17 0.80
CA GLU A 57 -3.20 19.80 1.69
C GLU A 57 -3.91 18.78 2.60
N THR A 58 -4.43 17.69 2.03
CA THR A 58 -5.24 16.69 2.76
C THR A 58 -4.41 15.59 3.41
N LYS A 59 -3.17 15.34 2.94
CA LYS A 59 -2.29 14.28 3.46
C LYS A 59 -2.12 14.35 4.97
N LEU A 60 -1.88 15.55 5.52
CA LEU A 60 -1.63 15.71 6.96
C LEU A 60 -2.86 15.28 7.77
N GLU A 61 -4.05 15.75 7.36
CA GLU A 61 -5.30 15.40 8.02
C GLU A 61 -5.62 13.91 7.88
N CYS A 62 -5.39 13.30 6.71
CA CYS A 62 -5.55 11.84 6.51
C CYS A 62 -4.77 11.06 7.57
N LEU A 63 -3.51 11.43 7.78
CA LEU A 63 -2.61 10.74 8.71
C LEU A 63 -2.97 11.01 10.18
N GLN A 64 -3.37 12.23 10.52
CA GLN A 64 -3.76 12.60 11.89
C GLN A 64 -5.06 11.92 12.32
N ARG A 65 -6.07 11.93 11.46
CA ARG A 65 -7.37 11.28 11.71
C ARG A 65 -7.35 9.77 11.51
N LYS A 66 -6.29 9.25 10.89
CA LYS A 66 -6.21 7.85 10.44
C LYS A 66 -7.38 7.47 9.53
N LEU A 67 -7.72 8.38 8.62
CA LEU A 67 -8.87 8.30 7.74
C LEU A 67 -8.44 8.64 6.32
N PHE A 68 -8.65 7.75 5.36
CA PHE A 68 -8.56 8.12 3.95
C PHE A 68 -9.93 8.52 3.43
N GLY A 69 -9.96 9.57 2.60
CA GLY A 69 -11.16 10.08 1.96
C GLY A 69 -11.00 10.16 0.45
N LEU A 70 -12.03 9.74 -0.29
CA LEU A 70 -12.16 9.88 -1.72
C LEU A 70 -13.47 10.62 -2.06
N PRO A 71 -13.56 11.24 -3.26
CA PRO A 71 -14.81 11.83 -3.74
C PRO A 71 -15.96 10.80 -3.81
N SER A 72 -17.20 11.26 -3.76
CA SER A 72 -18.41 10.42 -3.81
C SER A 72 -18.49 9.50 -5.03
N SER A 73 -17.88 9.90 -6.15
CA SER A 73 -17.77 9.10 -7.38
C SER A 73 -17.00 7.78 -7.18
N LYS A 74 -16.24 7.65 -6.08
CA LYS A 74 -15.51 6.44 -5.70
C LYS A 74 -16.24 5.58 -4.66
N SER A 75 -17.51 5.86 -4.37
CA SER A 75 -18.34 5.09 -3.43
C SER A 75 -18.39 3.58 -3.74
N LYS A 76 -18.49 3.19 -5.02
CA LYS A 76 -18.45 1.78 -5.42
C LYS A 76 -17.09 1.13 -5.14
N PHE A 77 -16.00 1.89 -5.26
CA PHE A 77 -14.66 1.40 -4.99
C PHE A 77 -14.42 1.27 -3.49
N ILE A 78 -14.72 2.31 -2.70
CA ILE A 78 -14.43 2.29 -1.26
C ILE A 78 -15.14 1.13 -0.56
N LYS A 79 -16.38 0.80 -0.96
CA LYS A 79 -17.15 -0.33 -0.39
C LYS A 79 -16.53 -1.71 -0.61
N GLN A 80 -15.58 -1.82 -1.53
CA GLN A 80 -14.82 -3.06 -1.76
C GLN A 80 -13.63 -3.19 -0.79
N ILE A 81 -13.25 -2.11 -0.10
CA ILE A 81 -12.22 -2.17 0.94
C ILE A 81 -12.84 -2.78 2.21
N LYS A 82 -12.21 -3.84 2.70
CA LYS A 82 -12.59 -4.57 3.91
C LYS A 82 -11.58 -4.35 5.02
N THR A 83 -12.06 -4.41 6.26
CA THR A 83 -11.22 -4.43 7.45
C THR A 83 -10.15 -5.52 7.31
N GLY A 84 -8.89 -5.21 7.57
CA GLY A 84 -7.73 -6.11 7.38
C GLY A 84 -6.99 -5.92 6.05
N MET A 85 -7.61 -5.30 5.04
CA MET A 85 -6.93 -5.06 3.76
C MET A 85 -5.75 -4.09 3.90
N LEU A 86 -4.68 -4.36 3.15
CA LEU A 86 -3.54 -3.46 3.06
C LEU A 86 -3.83 -2.26 2.16
N LEU A 87 -3.46 -1.09 2.68
CA LEU A 87 -3.65 0.20 2.04
C LEU A 87 -2.32 0.93 1.91
N PHE A 88 -2.18 1.68 0.83
CA PHE A 88 -1.07 2.59 0.58
C PHE A 88 -1.61 3.98 0.27
N LEU A 89 -0.86 5.03 0.59
CA LEU A 89 -1.24 6.41 0.29
C LEU A 89 -0.38 6.98 -0.82
N PHE A 90 -0.97 7.32 -1.96
CA PHE A 90 -0.31 8.05 -3.03
C PHE A 90 -0.63 9.55 -2.92
N GLU A 91 0.40 10.35 -2.63
CA GLU A 91 0.30 11.81 -2.70
C GLU A 91 0.69 12.24 -4.12
N HIS A 92 -0.30 12.75 -4.87
CA HIS A 92 -0.16 12.91 -6.32
C HIS A 92 0.60 14.17 -6.76
N GLU A 93 0.74 15.18 -5.91
CA GLU A 93 1.49 16.41 -6.25
C GLU A 93 3.01 16.18 -6.15
N GLU A 94 3.47 15.39 -5.18
CA GLU A 94 4.86 14.94 -5.08
C GLU A 94 5.13 13.61 -5.80
N ARG A 95 4.10 12.92 -6.27
CA ARG A 95 4.18 11.58 -6.91
C ARG A 95 4.92 10.58 -6.02
N LYS A 96 4.47 10.48 -4.77
CA LYS A 96 5.08 9.61 -3.75
C LYS A 96 4.07 8.67 -3.12
N LEU A 97 4.48 7.43 -2.93
CA LEU A 97 3.76 6.43 -2.16
C LEU A 97 4.26 6.42 -0.72
N TYR A 98 3.33 6.52 0.21
CA TYR A 98 3.58 6.59 1.64
C TYR A 98 3.01 5.36 2.32
N GLY A 99 3.82 4.82 3.24
CA GLY A 99 3.40 3.91 4.29
C GLY A 99 2.89 2.56 3.82
N VAL A 100 2.81 1.66 4.80
CA VAL A 100 1.97 0.47 4.72
C VAL A 100 0.94 0.62 5.82
N PHE A 101 -0.34 0.62 5.46
CA PHE A 101 -1.45 0.77 6.37
C PHE A 101 -2.37 -0.44 6.29
N GLU A 102 -3.12 -0.69 7.36
CA GLU A 102 -4.14 -1.74 7.40
C GLU A 102 -5.48 -1.06 7.65
N ALA A 103 -6.49 -1.42 6.86
CA ALA A 103 -7.85 -0.96 7.05
C ALA A 103 -8.38 -1.45 8.40
N THR A 104 -8.86 -0.53 9.24
CA THR A 104 -9.47 -0.85 10.55
C THR A 104 -11.00 -0.74 10.52
N SER A 105 -11.55 -0.47 9.34
CA SER A 105 -12.98 -0.50 9.07
C SER A 105 -13.21 -0.97 7.63
N ASP A 106 -14.43 -1.41 7.35
CA ASP A 106 -14.90 -1.47 5.97
C ASP A 106 -15.00 -0.05 5.40
N GLY A 107 -14.83 0.06 4.08
CA GLY A 107 -15.04 1.32 3.41
C GLY A 107 -16.52 1.68 3.32
N ALA A 108 -16.85 2.91 3.69
CA ALA A 108 -18.22 3.39 3.80
C ALA A 108 -18.34 4.85 3.34
N LEU A 109 -19.57 5.37 3.31
CA LEU A 109 -19.79 6.80 3.12
C LEU A 109 -19.89 7.50 4.48
N ASN A 110 -19.24 8.64 4.62
CA ASN A 110 -19.38 9.57 5.75
C ASN A 110 -19.13 8.93 7.12
N ILE A 111 -18.04 8.16 7.25
CA ILE A 111 -17.55 7.69 8.56
C ILE A 111 -17.29 8.89 9.47
N GLU A 112 -16.60 9.90 8.94
CA GLU A 112 -16.37 11.21 9.54
C GLU A 112 -16.87 12.30 8.58
N PRO A 113 -18.14 12.74 8.72
CA PRO A 113 -18.76 13.71 7.81
C PRO A 113 -18.05 15.08 7.76
N ASN A 114 -17.35 15.44 8.85
CA ASN A 114 -16.69 16.74 9.02
C ASN A 114 -15.18 16.69 8.69
N ALA A 115 -14.69 15.61 8.08
CA ALA A 115 -13.30 15.52 7.65
C ALA A 115 -13.05 16.40 6.41
N PHE A 116 -11.84 16.96 6.30
CA PHE A 116 -11.34 17.71 5.14
C PHE A 116 -12.06 19.03 4.84
N LEU A 117 -12.87 19.56 5.76
CA LEU A 117 -13.61 20.81 5.56
C LEU A 117 -12.70 21.99 5.20
N SER A 118 -11.47 22.03 5.75
CA SER A 118 -10.48 23.07 5.45
C SER A 118 -10.06 23.11 3.99
N SER A 119 -10.17 22.00 3.26
CA SER A 119 -9.82 21.92 1.83
C SER A 119 -10.87 22.52 0.88
N GLY A 120 -12.05 22.89 1.41
CA GLY A 120 -13.20 23.31 0.60
C GLY A 120 -13.77 22.20 -0.29
N LYS A 121 -13.30 20.95 -0.14
CA LYS A 121 -13.76 19.78 -0.89
C LYS A 121 -14.35 18.74 0.06
N PHE A 122 -15.25 17.92 -0.48
CA PHE A 122 -15.90 16.83 0.27
C PHE A 122 -15.37 15.48 -0.19
N PHE A 123 -14.94 14.66 0.78
CA PHE A 123 -14.43 13.31 0.53
C PHE A 123 -15.25 12.28 1.33
N PRO A 124 -16.51 12.01 0.92
CA PRO A 124 -17.42 11.18 1.70
C PRO A 124 -17.09 9.69 1.61
N ALA A 125 -16.39 9.21 0.59
CA ALA A 125 -16.02 7.80 0.47
C ALA A 125 -14.78 7.51 1.33
N GLN A 126 -14.98 6.89 2.48
CA GLN A 126 -14.01 6.87 3.57
C GLN A 126 -13.67 5.47 4.08
N VAL A 127 -12.46 5.33 4.63
CA VAL A 127 -12.00 4.13 5.34
C VAL A 127 -11.04 4.52 6.46
N LEU A 128 -11.20 3.90 7.64
CA LEU A 128 -10.28 4.06 8.77
C LEU A 128 -9.08 3.13 8.60
N PHE A 129 -7.93 3.52 9.12
CA PHE A 129 -6.73 2.70 9.06
C PHE A 129 -5.88 2.76 10.33
N LYS A 130 -4.90 1.86 10.41
CA LYS A 130 -3.73 2.00 11.30
C LYS A 130 -2.46 1.89 10.47
N ARG A 131 -1.40 2.57 10.90
CA ARG A 131 -0.08 2.45 10.27
C ARG A 131 0.56 1.14 10.72
N VAL A 132 0.96 0.32 9.75
CA VAL A 132 1.71 -0.93 9.97
C VAL A 132 3.19 -0.61 9.92
N TRP A 133 3.67 0.00 8.84
CA TRP A 133 5.08 0.36 8.69
C TRP A 133 5.32 1.87 8.61
N MET A 134 6.33 2.30 9.34
CA MET A 134 6.94 3.61 9.16
C MET A 134 8.06 3.47 8.12
N CYS A 135 7.81 3.90 6.89
CA CYS A 135 8.80 3.89 5.82
C CYS A 135 9.03 5.29 5.24
N LYS A 136 10.23 5.51 4.70
CA LYS A 136 10.49 6.63 3.80
C LYS A 136 9.55 6.51 2.59
N PRO A 137 8.98 7.61 2.08
CA PRO A 137 8.12 7.54 0.91
C PRO A 137 8.90 7.08 -0.34
N LEU A 138 8.28 6.24 -1.15
CA LEU A 138 8.79 5.80 -2.44
C LEU A 138 8.38 6.79 -3.52
N SER A 139 9.29 7.18 -4.40
CA SER A 139 8.97 7.90 -5.64
C SER A 139 8.21 6.99 -6.61
N GLU A 140 7.43 7.59 -7.51
CA GLU A 140 6.70 6.82 -8.52
C GLU A 140 7.59 5.93 -9.37
N ASP A 141 8.77 6.38 -9.75
CA ASP A 141 9.73 5.57 -10.51
C ASP A 141 10.19 4.32 -9.73
N GLU A 142 10.25 4.37 -8.40
CA GLU A 142 10.65 3.23 -7.57
C GLU A 142 9.58 2.14 -7.51
N PHE A 143 8.28 2.51 -7.52
CA PHE A 143 7.18 1.55 -7.42
C PHE A 143 6.41 1.33 -8.74
N TYR A 144 6.72 2.08 -9.80
CA TYR A 144 5.99 2.08 -11.07
C TYR A 144 5.77 0.67 -11.60
N ASP A 145 6.82 -0.15 -11.64
CA ASP A 145 6.73 -1.52 -12.17
C ASP A 145 5.79 -2.42 -11.34
N ALA A 146 5.59 -2.15 -10.05
CA ALA A 146 4.67 -2.91 -9.21
C ALA A 146 3.21 -2.75 -9.63
N ILE A 147 2.84 -1.58 -10.18
CA ILE A 147 1.45 -1.27 -10.54
C ILE A 147 1.31 -0.82 -11.99
N LYS A 148 2.31 -1.08 -12.84
CA LYS A 148 2.35 -0.63 -14.24
C LYS A 148 1.06 -0.98 -15.00
N ASP A 149 0.49 -2.15 -14.72
CA ASP A 149 -0.71 -2.65 -15.40
C ASP A 149 -2.00 -1.98 -14.91
N ASN A 150 -1.93 -1.18 -13.82
CA ASN A 150 -3.05 -0.38 -13.35
C ASN A 150 -3.17 0.95 -14.10
N TYR A 151 -2.12 1.42 -14.79
CA TYR A 151 -2.15 2.69 -15.52
C TYR A 151 -3.00 2.59 -16.78
N TYR A 152 -4.02 3.44 -16.88
CA TYR A 152 -4.86 3.58 -18.09
C TYR A 152 -4.56 4.89 -18.84
N THR A 153 -3.80 5.80 -18.23
CA THR A 153 -3.10 6.90 -18.91
C THR A 153 -1.73 7.09 -18.27
N GLN A 154 -0.90 7.98 -18.85
CA GLN A 154 0.45 8.27 -18.33
C GLN A 154 0.50 8.59 -16.83
N ASN A 155 -0.53 9.26 -16.29
CA ASN A 155 -0.53 9.78 -14.92
C ASN A 155 -1.74 9.30 -14.10
N LYS A 156 -2.50 8.30 -14.57
CA LYS A 156 -3.69 7.82 -13.88
C LYS A 156 -3.73 6.29 -13.88
N PHE A 157 -3.99 5.73 -12.70
CA PHE A 157 -4.07 4.31 -12.49
C PHE A 157 -5.31 3.89 -11.68
N HIS A 158 -5.69 2.62 -11.80
CA HIS A 158 -6.73 2.00 -10.97
C HIS A 158 -6.21 1.72 -9.55
N PHE A 159 -7.05 1.98 -8.56
CA PHE A 159 -6.66 1.94 -7.14
C PHE A 159 -6.58 0.54 -6.54
N GLY A 160 -7.33 -0.42 -7.08
CA GLY A 160 -7.34 -1.78 -6.57
C GLY A 160 -6.05 -2.51 -6.90
N LEU A 161 -5.53 -3.29 -5.95
CA LEU A 161 -4.29 -4.03 -6.10
C LEU A 161 -4.57 -5.54 -6.10
N SER A 162 -3.89 -6.28 -6.98
CA SER A 162 -3.81 -7.73 -6.87
C SER A 162 -2.86 -8.15 -5.73
N HIS A 163 -2.89 -9.43 -5.36
CA HIS A 163 -1.99 -9.99 -4.36
C HIS A 163 -0.51 -9.73 -4.70
N ASP A 164 -0.10 -10.02 -5.95
CA ASP A 164 1.27 -9.82 -6.40
C ASP A 164 1.71 -8.35 -6.32
N GLN A 165 0.82 -7.41 -6.63
CA GLN A 165 1.10 -5.98 -6.54
C GLN A 165 1.28 -5.54 -5.09
N VAL A 166 0.45 -6.04 -4.17
CA VAL A 166 0.62 -5.80 -2.74
C VAL A 166 1.97 -6.33 -2.26
N CYS A 167 2.33 -7.56 -2.62
CA CYS A 167 3.63 -8.13 -2.24
C CYS A 167 4.81 -7.32 -2.79
N LEU A 168 4.75 -6.85 -4.04
CA LEU A 168 5.78 -6.01 -4.63
C LEU A 168 5.91 -4.66 -3.91
N LEU A 169 4.79 -4.02 -3.56
CA LEU A 169 4.81 -2.76 -2.81
C LEU A 169 5.32 -2.93 -1.38
N LEU A 170 5.00 -4.05 -0.72
CA LEU A 170 5.60 -4.43 0.57
C LEU A 170 7.11 -4.61 0.43
N PHE A 171 7.55 -5.35 -0.59
CA PHE A 171 8.97 -5.55 -0.86
C PHE A 171 9.72 -4.23 -1.09
N TYR A 172 9.18 -3.30 -1.87
CA TYR A 172 9.82 -1.98 -2.03
C TYR A 172 9.79 -1.16 -0.75
N SER A 173 8.68 -1.21 0.00
CA SER A 173 8.52 -0.47 1.25
C SER A 173 9.44 -0.97 2.37
N SER A 174 9.83 -2.25 2.38
CA SER A 174 10.72 -2.81 3.41
C SER A 174 12.13 -2.21 3.34
N PHE A 175 12.65 -1.89 2.14
CA PHE A 175 13.92 -1.16 2.00
C PHE A 175 13.82 0.30 2.45
N ALA A 176 12.61 0.82 2.57
CA ALA A 176 12.38 2.17 3.06
C ALA A 176 12.03 2.20 4.56
N ALA A 177 11.81 1.05 5.20
CA ALA A 177 11.39 0.94 6.60
C ALA A 177 12.58 0.67 7.54
N PRO A 178 12.83 1.49 8.58
CA PRO A 178 13.90 1.23 9.55
C PRO A 178 13.72 -0.09 10.33
N SER A 179 12.49 -0.57 10.47
CA SER A 179 12.14 -1.74 11.30
C SER A 179 12.14 -3.08 10.55
N ALA A 180 12.31 -3.09 9.22
CA ALA A 180 12.21 -4.30 8.39
C ALA A 180 13.58 -4.90 8.00
N TYR A 181 14.67 -4.44 8.63
CA TYR A 181 16.02 -4.85 8.27
C TYR A 181 16.55 -5.97 9.17
N VAL A 182 16.59 -7.19 8.63
CA VAL A 182 17.79 -8.03 8.74
C VAL A 182 18.28 -8.32 7.33
N LEU A 183 19.23 -7.51 6.85
CA LEU A 183 19.96 -7.77 5.60
C LEU A 183 20.85 -9.01 5.80
N LEU A 184 20.40 -10.18 5.34
CA LEU A 184 21.32 -11.30 5.13
C LEU A 184 22.06 -11.06 3.82
N ASN A 185 23.13 -10.27 3.87
CA ASN A 185 24.19 -10.34 2.85
C ASN A 185 24.91 -11.67 3.04
N ARG A 186 24.48 -12.73 2.34
CA ARG A 186 25.33 -13.92 2.20
C ARG A 186 26.27 -13.70 1.02
N LYS A 187 27.57 -13.70 1.33
CA LYS A 187 28.67 -13.83 0.38
C LYS A 187 28.58 -15.17 -0.36
#